data_AF-A0A2V7DAY1-F1
#
_entry.id   AF-A0A2V7DAY1-F1
#
_cell.length_a   1.000
_cell.length_b   1.000
_cell.length_c   1.000
_cell.angle_alpha   90.00
_cell.angle_beta   90.00
_cell.angle_gamma   90.00
#
_symmetry.space_group_name_H-M   'P 1'
#
loop_
_entity.id
_entity.type
_entity.pdbx_description
1 polymer ?
#
loop_
_entity_poly.entity_id
_entity_poly.type
_entity_poly.pdbx_seq_one_letter_code
_entity_poly.pdbx_strand_id
1 'polypeptide(L)' 'MREPRRIVESVMVDGRWLMRDRRVLTLDEPAIVAEAERVARAAWTRLFAERPDLKAPPGLDLSLR' A
#
# COMPACT_ATOMS: atom_id res chain seq x y z
N MET A 1 -8.65 -10.48 -18.20
CA MET A 1 -8.39 -9.88 -16.87
C MET A 1 -9.69 -9.97 -16.07
N ARG A 2 -9.71 -10.64 -14.91
CA ARG A 2 -10.93 -10.65 -14.06
C ARG A 2 -10.95 -9.36 -13.26
N GLU A 3 -12.09 -8.66 -13.28
CA GLU A 3 -12.38 -7.54 -12.37
C GLU A 3 -12.13 -7.99 -10.92
N PRO A 4 -11.40 -7.20 -10.11
CA PRO A 4 -11.18 -7.52 -8.70
C PRO A 4 -12.53 -7.55 -7.97
N ARG A 5 -12.84 -8.67 -7.31
CA ARG A 5 -14.07 -8.77 -6.51
C ARG A 5 -13.96 -7.88 -5.28
N ARG A 6 -14.55 -6.69 -5.36
CA ARG A 6 -14.85 -5.87 -4.19
C ARG A 6 -16.13 -6.38 -3.56
N ILE A 7 -16.02 -7.07 -2.44
CA ILE A 7 -17.15 -7.69 -1.74
C ILE A 7 -17.77 -6.77 -0.67
N VAL A 8 -17.16 -5.62 -0.39
CA VAL A 8 -17.63 -4.63 0.58
C VAL A 8 -17.92 -3.31 -0.15
N GLU A 9 -19.12 -2.77 0.04
CA GLU A 9 -19.55 -1.49 -0.56
C GLU A 9 -19.53 -0.33 0.46
N SER A 10 -19.89 -0.56 1.72
CA SER A 10 -19.96 0.48 2.76
C SER A 10 -19.77 -0.10 4.18
N VAL A 11 -19.25 0.71 5.11
CA VAL A 11 -18.99 0.35 6.52
C VAL A 11 -19.37 1.52 7.43
N MET A 12 -20.18 1.25 8.46
CA MET A 12 -20.58 2.21 9.50
C MET A 12 -20.27 1.65 10.88
N VAL A 13 -19.82 2.52 11.80
CA VAL A 13 -19.62 2.21 13.22
C VAL A 13 -20.19 3.36 14.05
N ASP A 14 -21.03 3.04 15.03
CA ASP A 14 -21.67 4.02 15.93
C ASP A 14 -22.35 5.19 15.19
N GLY A 15 -23.10 4.88 14.13
CA GLY A 15 -23.79 5.89 13.32
C GLY A 15 -22.88 6.72 12.40
N ARG A 16 -21.56 6.46 12.37
CA ARG A 16 -20.59 7.18 11.53
C ARG A 16 -20.10 6.31 10.38
N TRP A 17 -20.15 6.85 9.16
CA TRP A 17 -19.59 6.19 7.98
C TRP A 17 -18.06 6.21 8.02
N LEU A 18 -17.45 5.03 7.94
CA LEU A 18 -16.00 4.87 7.74
C LEU A 18 -15.68 4.62 6.26
N MET A 19 -16.58 3.94 5.54
CA MET A 19 -16.52 3.72 4.10
C MET A 19 -17.91 3.86 3.49
N ARG A 20 -18.01 4.52 2.34
CA ARG A 20 -19.26 4.62 1.57
C ARG A 20 -18.96 4.64 0.09
N ASP A 21 -19.78 3.96 -0.72
CA ASP A 21 -19.59 3.88 -2.18
C ASP A 21 -18.16 3.46 -2.57
N ARG A 22 -17.60 2.51 -1.80
CA ARG A 22 -16.21 2.01 -1.91
C ARG A 22 -15.10 3.04 -1.70
N ARG A 23 -15.40 4.17 -1.05
CA ARG A 23 -14.42 5.17 -0.65
C ARG A 23 -14.28 5.18 0.86
N VAL A 24 -13.05 5.01 1.34
CA VAL A 24 -12.75 5.21 2.76
C VAL A 24 -12.81 6.71 3.04
N LEU A 25 -13.56 7.10 4.08
CA LEU A 25 -13.83 8.50 4.41
C LEU A 25 -12.89 9.06 5.48
N THR A 26 -12.14 8.19 6.15
CA THR A 26 -11.32 8.54 7.31
C THR A 26 -9.82 8.55 7.02
N LEU A 27 -9.42 8.24 5.78
CA LEU A 27 -8.03 8.12 5.37
C LEU A 27 -7.78 8.88 4.06
N ASP A 28 -6.62 9.50 3.97
CA ASP A 28 -6.06 9.96 2.69
C ASP A 28 -5.32 8.79 2.04
N GLU A 29 -6.05 7.99 1.25
CA GLU A 29 -5.51 6.79 0.62
C GLU A 29 -4.29 7.10 -0.28
N PRO A 30 -4.31 8.13 -1.16
CA PRO A 30 -3.14 8.49 -1.94
C PRO A 30 -1.91 8.83 -1.09
N ALA A 31 -2.07 9.64 -0.03
CA ALA A 31 -0.95 9.99 0.85
C ALA A 31 -0.38 8.78 1.58
N ILE A 32 -1.24 7.87 2.04
CA ILE A 32 -0.82 6.64 2.72
C ILE A 32 -0.04 5.73 1.78
N VAL A 33 -0.51 5.55 0.54
CA VAL A 33 0.19 4.74 -0.47
C VAL A 33 1.56 5.35 -0.77
N ALA A 34 1.63 6.67 -1.00
CA ALA A 34 2.90 7.35 -1.27
C ALA A 34 3.90 7.22 -0.10
N GLU A 35 3.43 7.35 1.14
CA GLU A 35 4.27 7.20 2.32
C GLU A 35 4.72 5.74 2.53
N ALA A 36 3.82 4.78 2.33
CA ALA A 36 4.15 3.36 2.41
C ALA A 36 5.24 2.99 1.39
N GLU A 37 5.13 3.49 0.15
CA GLU A 37 6.16 3.30 -0.87
C GLU A 37 7.50 3.93 -0.47
N ARG A 38 7.48 5.17 0.04
CA ARG A 38 8.69 5.87 0.49
C ARG A 38 9.41 5.09 1.59
N VAL A 39 8.67 4.63 2.59
CA VAL A 39 9.21 3.84 3.72
C VAL A 39 9.71 2.48 3.23
N ALA A 40 8.95 1.78 2.38
CA ALA A 40 9.35 0.49 1.84
C ALA A 40 10.65 0.58 1.03
N ARG A 41 10.80 1.59 0.15
CA ARG A 41 12.02 1.82 -0.63
C ARG A 41 13.23 2.04 0.27
N ALA A 42 13.07 2.83 1.33
CA ALA A 42 14.14 3.07 2.31
C ALA A 42 14.53 1.78 3.04
N ALA A 43 13.54 0.99 3.48
CA ALA A 43 13.78 -0.28 4.17
C ALA A 43 14.49 -1.31 3.28
N TRP A 44 14.03 -1.50 2.04
CA TRP A 44 14.67 -2.42 1.09
C TRP A 44 16.09 -1.98 0.73
N THR A 45 16.30 -0.70 0.44
CA THR A 45 17.63 -0.15 0.15
C THR A 45 18.61 -0.44 1.29
N ARG A 46 18.18 -0.19 2.53
CA ARG A 46 18.99 -0.47 3.72
C ARG A 46 19.28 -1.96 3.86
N LEU A 47 18.28 -2.83 3.69
CA LEU A 47 18.46 -4.28 3.82
C LEU A 47 19.51 -4.82 2.85
N PHE A 48 19.45 -4.44 1.57
CA PHE A 48 20.42 -4.95 0.58
C PHE A 48 21.80 -4.34 0.73
N ALA A 49 21.92 -3.13 1.29
CA ALA A 49 23.21 -2.57 1.67
C ALA A 49 23.85 -3.35 2.84
N GLU A 50 23.06 -3.74 3.84
CA GLU A 50 23.54 -4.52 4.99
C GLU A 50 23.76 -6.01 4.65
N ARG A 51 23.03 -6.53 3.67
CA ARG A 51 23.00 -7.95 3.29
C ARG A 51 23.08 -8.13 1.77
N PRO A 52 24.27 -7.94 1.17
CA PRO A 52 24.46 -8.05 -0.27
C PRO A 52 24.32 -9.49 -0.81
N ASP A 53 24.32 -10.49 0.08
CA ASP A 53 24.07 -11.89 -0.24
C ASP A 53 22.59 -12.19 -0.54
N LEU A 54 21.67 -11.31 -0.15
CA LEU A 54 20.24 -11.49 -0.39
C LEU A 54 19.88 -11.16 -1.84
N LYS A 55 19.18 -12.08 -2.49
CA LYS A 55 18.60 -11.85 -3.82
C LYS A 55 17.30 -11.05 -3.71
N ALA A 56 17.18 -10.00 -4.51
CA ALA A 56 15.94 -9.24 -4.61
C ALA A 56 14.79 -10.11 -5.14
N PRO A 57 13.57 -9.97 -4.57
CA PRO A 57 12.40 -10.68 -5.08
C PRO A 57 12.03 -10.22 -6.50
N PRO A 58 11.43 -11.10 -7.33
CA PRO A 58 10.98 -10.73 -8.67
C PRO A 58 10.01 -9.55 -8.64
N GLY A 59 10.20 -8.59 -9.54
CA GLY A 59 9.32 -7.42 -9.68
C GLY A 59 9.58 -6.28 -8.69
N LEU A 60 10.54 -6.41 -7.77
CA LEU A 60 10.99 -5.29 -6.95
C LEU A 60 11.95 -4.41 -7.78
N ASP A 61 11.51 -3.18 -8.05
CA ASP A 61 12.33 -2.16 -8.70
C ASP A 61 12.50 -0.96 -7.75
N LEU A 62 13.72 -0.75 -7.27
CA LEU A 62 14.08 0.36 -6.39
C LEU A 62 14.51 1.62 -7.15
N SER A 63 14.53 1.57 -8.49
CA SER A 63 14.96 2.66 -9.36
C SER A 63 13.81 3.55 -9.85
N LEU A 64 12.56 3.08 -9.75
CA LEU A 64 11.37 3.85 -10.10
C LEU A 64 11.15 4.99 -9.09
N ARG A 65 11.07 6.22 -9.61
CA ARG A 65 10.82 7.46 -8.87
C ARG A 65 9.35 7.83 -8.86
#